data_AF-A0A947HBZ2-F1
#
_entry.id   AF-A0A947HBZ2-F1
#
_cell.length_a   1.000
_cell.length_b   1.000
_cell.length_c   1.000
_cell.angle_alpha   90.00
_cell.angle_beta   90.00
_cell.angle_gamma   90.00
#
_symmetry.space_group_name_H-M   'P 1'
#
loop_
_entity.id
_entity.type
_entity.pdbx_description
1 polymer ?
#
loop_
_entity_poly.entity_id
_entity_poly.type
_entity_poly.pdbx_seq_one_letter_code
_entity_poly.pdbx_strand_id
1 'polypeptide(L)'
;MTILIQILSGVLIGYGVLCVSESASHHHFLHAGPRIRKFWQRMGAMGSYVHNSWYSHHVVHHYRTFCQDHVTQFRSREEEIALREDLTLRGKRQIALNSYGLRVGSFKEFIKYVYPHVPHYALLCFWGGPWFSLGALLPVLFYQWLAHFAHPYLHMNYAQALHTASPWMLPFLRSRYFRFLAQHHFLHHKYVHCNFNLLLGGDLIWRKQRLPSPEDYIEMQALGMYVAPENRQTSDVNLIQTP
;
A
#
# COMPACT_ATOMS: atom_id res chain seq x y z
N MET A 1 29.11 0.95 21.12
CA MET A 1 28.52 2.10 20.39
C MET A 1 28.43 1.85 18.88
N THR A 2 29.43 1.22 18.26
CA THR A 2 29.45 0.86 16.82
C THR A 2 28.30 -0.04 16.36
N ILE A 3 27.93 -1.07 17.13
CA ILE A 3 26.82 -1.98 16.76
C ILE A 3 25.48 -1.25 16.68
N LEU A 4 25.15 -0.44 17.69
CA LEU A 4 23.89 0.32 17.72
C LEU A 4 23.80 1.27 16.52
N ILE A 5 24.90 1.98 16.21
CA ILE A 5 24.97 2.86 15.04
C ILE A 5 24.73 2.06 13.75
N GLN A 6 25.35 0.89 13.60
CA GLN A 6 25.12 0.03 12.43
C GLN A 6 23.65 -0.39 12.30
N ILE A 7 23.02 -0.83 13.39
CA ILE A 7 21.60 -1.20 13.40
C ILE A 7 20.72 -0.01 13.02
N LEU A 8 20.92 1.15 13.65
CA LEU A 8 20.12 2.35 13.37
C LEU A 8 20.30 2.83 11.93
N SER A 9 21.53 2.84 11.42
CA SER A 9 21.82 3.14 10.01
C SER A 9 21.13 2.14 9.08
N GLY A 10 21.13 0.85 9.44
CA GLY A 10 20.40 -0.20 8.73
C GLY A 10 18.90 0.08 8.67
N VAL A 11 18.28 0.45 9.80
CA VAL A 11 16.86 0.82 9.86
C VAL A 11 16.56 2.02 8.94
N LEU A 12 17.33 3.10 9.07
CA LEU A 12 17.07 4.34 8.32
C LEU A 12 17.27 4.15 6.81
N ILE A 13 18.39 3.54 6.41
CA ILE A 13 18.70 3.33 4.99
C ILE A 13 17.77 2.26 4.41
N GLY A 14 17.52 1.17 5.12
CA GLY A 14 16.57 0.14 4.72
C GLY A 14 15.17 0.73 4.51
N TYR A 15 14.70 1.55 5.44
CA TYR A 15 13.41 2.26 5.31
C TYR A 15 13.37 3.09 4.02
N GLY A 16 14.37 3.95 3.81
CA GLY A 16 14.44 4.78 2.61
C GLY A 16 14.43 3.97 1.31
N VAL A 17 15.24 2.91 1.23
CA VAL A 17 15.30 2.02 0.06
C VAL A 17 13.96 1.33 -0.18
N LEU A 18 13.30 0.85 0.88
CA LEU A 18 12.01 0.16 0.76
C LEU A 18 10.90 1.11 0.32
N CYS A 19 10.79 2.30 0.90
CA CYS A 19 9.77 3.27 0.49
C CYS A 19 9.91 3.63 -0.99
N VAL A 20 11.13 3.91 -1.46
CA VAL A 20 11.39 4.24 -2.87
C VAL A 20 11.07 3.06 -3.78
N SER A 21 11.50 1.86 -3.39
CA SER A 21 11.28 0.63 -4.15
C SER A 21 9.81 0.24 -4.20
N GLU A 22 9.08 0.41 -3.10
CA GLU A 22 7.62 0.17 -3.00
C GLU A 22 6.86 1.11 -3.93
N SER A 23 7.11 2.42 -3.88
CA SER A 23 6.42 3.38 -4.76
C SER A 23 6.65 3.05 -6.23
N ALA A 24 7.90 2.73 -6.60
CA ALA A 24 8.24 2.32 -7.96
C ALA A 24 7.60 0.98 -8.35
N SER A 25 7.70 -0.07 -7.53
CA SER A 25 7.15 -1.40 -7.84
C SER A 25 5.63 -1.37 -7.91
N HIS A 26 4.98 -0.62 -7.02
CA HIS A 26 3.55 -0.44 -7.03
C HIS A 26 3.10 0.25 -8.33
N HIS A 27 3.69 1.40 -8.69
CA HIS A 27 3.38 2.08 -9.94
C HIS A 27 3.64 1.21 -11.18
N HIS A 28 4.80 0.55 -11.25
CA HIS A 28 5.22 -0.16 -12.46
C HIS A 28 4.73 -1.60 -12.56
N PHE A 29 4.40 -2.27 -11.47
CA PHE A 29 3.94 -3.66 -11.46
C PHE A 29 2.46 -3.77 -11.09
N LEU A 30 2.02 -3.13 -10.02
CA LEU A 30 0.63 -3.22 -9.58
C LEU A 30 -0.28 -2.33 -10.43
N HIS A 31 0.18 -1.15 -10.85
CA HIS A 31 -0.52 -0.22 -11.75
C HIS A 31 0.11 -0.16 -13.15
N ALA A 32 0.73 -1.27 -13.57
CA ALA A 32 1.43 -1.37 -14.85
C ALA A 32 0.55 -0.91 -16.04
N GLY A 33 0.99 0.12 -16.77
CA GLY A 33 0.34 0.58 -17.99
C GLY A 33 0.45 -0.43 -19.15
N PRO A 34 -0.31 -0.28 -20.26
CA PRO A 34 -0.37 -1.26 -21.34
C PRO A 34 0.99 -1.65 -21.93
N ARG A 35 1.89 -0.67 -22.11
CA ARG A 35 3.25 -0.90 -22.64
C ARG A 35 4.08 -1.79 -21.71
N ILE A 36 4.04 -1.51 -20.41
CA ILE A 36 4.77 -2.26 -19.38
C ILE A 36 4.19 -3.68 -19.27
N ARG A 37 2.86 -3.83 -19.31
CA ARG A 37 2.22 -5.17 -19.31
C ARG A 37 2.63 -6.00 -20.51
N LYS A 38 2.64 -5.40 -21.72
CA LYS A 38 3.06 -6.10 -22.95
C LYS A 38 4.54 -6.51 -22.90
N PHE A 39 5.39 -5.67 -22.32
CA PHE A 39 6.79 -6.02 -22.07
C PHE A 39 6.89 -7.24 -21.14
N TRP A 40 6.24 -7.19 -19.98
CA TRP A 40 6.30 -8.28 -19.00
C TRP A 40 5.73 -9.59 -19.51
N GLN A 41 4.66 -9.57 -20.31
CA GLN A 41 4.09 -10.79 -20.91
C GLN A 41 5.11 -11.64 -21.70
N ARG A 42 6.21 -11.03 -22.19
CA ARG A 42 7.27 -11.74 -22.93
C ARG A 42 8.33 -12.39 -22.02
N MET A 43 8.33 -12.10 -20.72
CA MET A 43 9.37 -12.47 -19.76
C MET A 43 9.05 -13.77 -18.98
N GLY A 44 8.22 -14.65 -19.55
CA GLY A 44 7.89 -15.95 -18.95
C GLY A 44 7.31 -15.87 -17.53
N ALA A 45 7.89 -16.60 -16.58
CA ALA A 45 7.39 -16.71 -15.21
C ALA A 45 7.36 -15.36 -14.46
N MET A 46 8.38 -14.53 -14.65
CA MET A 46 8.46 -13.18 -14.05
C MET A 46 7.38 -12.27 -14.63
N GLY A 47 7.13 -12.39 -15.93
CA GLY A 47 6.02 -11.75 -16.61
C GLY A 47 4.65 -12.12 -16.05
N SER A 48 4.43 -13.42 -15.85
CA SER A 48 3.21 -13.96 -15.24
C SER A 48 3.01 -13.41 -13.82
N TYR A 49 4.07 -13.30 -13.03
CA TYR A 49 4.01 -12.69 -11.70
C TYR A 49 3.54 -11.22 -11.75
N VAL A 50 4.14 -10.39 -12.60
CA VAL A 50 3.74 -8.98 -12.73
C VAL A 50 2.29 -8.87 -13.22
N HIS A 51 1.91 -9.66 -14.22
CA HIS A 51 0.55 -9.66 -14.75
C HIS A 51 -0.48 -10.11 -13.70
N ASN A 52 -0.16 -11.11 -12.88
CA ASN A 52 -1.03 -11.56 -11.80
C ASN A 52 -1.15 -10.53 -10.68
N SER A 53 -0.06 -9.84 -10.36
CA SER A 53 -0.04 -8.78 -9.35
C SER A 53 -0.86 -7.56 -9.81
N TRP A 54 -0.68 -7.12 -11.05
CA TRP A 54 -1.54 -6.11 -11.69
C TRP A 54 -3.01 -6.52 -11.68
N TYR A 55 -3.32 -7.75 -12.11
CA TYR A 55 -4.71 -8.21 -12.15
C TYR A 55 -5.33 -8.26 -10.74
N SER A 56 -4.62 -8.77 -9.75
CA SER A 56 -5.11 -8.84 -8.38
C SER A 56 -5.30 -7.46 -7.76
N HIS A 57 -4.37 -6.53 -7.98
CA HIS A 57 -4.40 -5.24 -7.33
C HIS A 57 -5.20 -4.20 -8.14
N HIS A 58 -4.79 -3.92 -9.37
CA HIS A 58 -5.50 -2.94 -10.19
C HIS A 58 -6.91 -3.40 -10.56
N VAL A 59 -7.05 -4.60 -11.15
CA VAL A 59 -8.36 -5.01 -11.68
C VAL A 59 -9.30 -5.45 -10.55
N VAL A 60 -8.85 -6.35 -9.66
CA VAL A 60 -9.74 -6.90 -8.64
C VAL A 60 -9.92 -5.93 -7.46
N HIS A 61 -8.83 -5.52 -6.82
CA HIS A 61 -8.89 -4.66 -5.63
C HIS A 61 -9.50 -3.28 -5.95
N HIS A 62 -8.96 -2.53 -6.91
CA HIS A 62 -9.49 -1.19 -7.23
C HIS A 62 -10.83 -1.20 -7.98
N TYR A 63 -11.01 -2.01 -9.03
CA TYR A 63 -12.18 -1.87 -9.91
C TYR A 63 -13.32 -2.86 -9.69
N ARG A 64 -13.09 -4.03 -9.09
CA ARG A 64 -14.14 -5.04 -8.91
C ARG A 64 -14.63 -5.18 -7.48
N THR A 65 -13.83 -4.79 -6.50
CA THR A 65 -14.24 -4.85 -5.09
C THR A 65 -14.62 -3.46 -4.58
N PHE A 66 -13.68 -2.53 -4.48
CA PHE A 66 -13.96 -1.15 -4.06
C PHE A 66 -14.51 -0.27 -5.19
N CYS A 67 -15.46 -0.80 -5.97
CA CYS A 67 -16.00 -0.14 -7.16
C CYS A 67 -17.03 0.94 -6.85
N GLN A 68 -17.70 0.85 -5.69
CA GLN A 68 -18.69 1.82 -5.26
C GLN A 68 -18.02 3.00 -4.56
N ASP A 69 -17.19 2.70 -3.57
CA ASP A 69 -16.44 3.68 -2.79
C ASP A 69 -15.25 2.98 -2.10
N HIS A 70 -14.45 3.75 -1.36
CA HIS A 70 -13.21 3.26 -0.74
C HIS A 70 -13.41 2.25 0.40
N VAL A 71 -14.56 2.26 1.07
CA VAL A 71 -14.82 1.43 2.28
C VAL A 71 -15.82 0.29 2.04
N THR A 72 -16.56 0.33 0.93
CA THR A 72 -17.51 -0.71 0.54
C THR A 72 -16.85 -1.70 -0.43
N GLN A 73 -16.45 -2.87 0.09
CA GLN A 73 -15.77 -3.90 -0.71
C GLN A 73 -16.67 -4.64 -1.72
N PHE A 74 -17.96 -4.76 -1.45
CA PHE A 74 -18.95 -5.36 -2.34
C PHE A 74 -20.31 -4.72 -2.09
N ARG A 75 -21.12 -4.56 -3.13
CA ARG A 75 -22.48 -4.02 -3.00
C ARG A 75 -23.45 -5.04 -2.42
N SER A 76 -23.19 -6.32 -2.70
CA SER A 76 -23.97 -7.43 -2.20
C SER A 76 -23.14 -8.70 -2.09
N ARG A 77 -23.69 -9.71 -1.39
CA ARG A 77 -23.06 -11.01 -1.24
C ARG A 77 -23.00 -11.78 -2.56
N GLU A 78 -24.00 -11.58 -3.42
CA GLU A 78 -24.08 -12.19 -4.75
C GLU A 78 -22.94 -11.70 -5.65
N GLU A 79 -22.58 -10.42 -5.57
CA GLU A 79 -21.42 -9.87 -6.29
C GLU A 79 -20.11 -10.53 -5.83
N GLU A 80 -19.93 -10.69 -4.52
CA GLU A 80 -18.75 -11.38 -3.96
C GLU A 80 -18.66 -12.83 -4.45
N ILE A 81 -19.78 -13.56 -4.42
CA ILE A 81 -19.85 -14.97 -4.86
C ILE A 81 -19.53 -15.06 -6.35
N ALA A 82 -20.15 -14.22 -7.19
CA ALA A 82 -19.91 -14.21 -8.63
C ALA A 82 -18.44 -13.91 -8.97
N LEU A 83 -17.82 -12.95 -8.29
CA LEU A 83 -16.38 -12.67 -8.44
C LEU A 83 -15.54 -13.88 -8.00
N ARG A 84 -15.88 -14.52 -6.88
CA ARG A 84 -15.15 -15.69 -6.36
C ARG A 84 -15.21 -16.86 -7.33
N GLU A 85 -16.36 -17.11 -7.94
CA GLU A 85 -16.55 -18.15 -8.95
C GLU A 85 -15.74 -17.85 -10.22
N ASP A 86 -15.82 -16.63 -10.76
CA ASP A 86 -15.02 -16.20 -11.91
C ASP A 86 -13.50 -16.34 -11.64
N LEU A 87 -13.03 -15.92 -10.46
CA LEU A 87 -11.63 -16.09 -10.08
C LEU A 87 -11.25 -17.56 -9.98
N THR A 88 -12.13 -18.44 -9.50
CA THR A 88 -11.88 -19.87 -9.42
C THR A 88 -11.79 -20.50 -10.80
N LEU A 89 -12.73 -20.18 -11.70
CA LEU A 89 -12.73 -20.66 -13.09
C LEU A 89 -11.47 -20.23 -13.84
N ARG A 90 -10.92 -19.05 -13.55
CA ARG A 90 -9.66 -18.55 -14.13
C ARG A 90 -8.38 -19.11 -13.47
N GLY A 91 -8.50 -20.03 -12.51
CA GLY A 91 -7.35 -20.55 -11.76
C GLY A 91 -6.70 -19.52 -10.82
N LYS A 92 -7.44 -18.48 -10.42
CA LYS A 92 -7.00 -17.34 -9.59
C LYS A 92 -7.65 -17.33 -8.19
N ARG A 93 -8.11 -18.49 -7.71
CA ARG A 93 -8.74 -18.65 -6.38
C ARG A 93 -7.94 -18.01 -5.23
N GLN A 94 -6.61 -17.98 -5.33
CA GLN A 94 -5.75 -17.36 -4.31
C GLN A 94 -6.06 -15.87 -4.08
N ILE A 95 -6.54 -15.14 -5.09
CA ILE A 95 -6.93 -13.73 -4.95
C ILE A 95 -8.08 -13.61 -3.94
N ALA A 96 -9.08 -14.48 -4.02
CA ALA A 96 -10.18 -14.50 -3.05
C ALA A 96 -9.70 -14.92 -1.65
N LEU A 97 -8.81 -15.91 -1.54
CA LEU A 97 -8.20 -16.31 -0.26
C LEU A 97 -7.38 -15.19 0.40
N ASN A 98 -6.79 -14.32 -0.43
CA ASN A 98 -6.07 -13.11 -0.01
C ASN A 98 -7.01 -11.91 0.22
N SER A 99 -8.31 -12.17 0.44
CA SER A 99 -9.32 -11.13 0.67
C SER A 99 -9.33 -10.10 -0.47
N TYR A 100 -9.21 -10.58 -1.70
CA TYR A 100 -9.28 -9.80 -2.94
C TYR A 100 -8.19 -8.73 -3.08
N GLY A 101 -7.04 -8.91 -2.44
CA GLY A 101 -5.91 -7.97 -2.48
C GLY A 101 -5.73 -7.17 -1.18
N LEU A 102 -6.63 -7.32 -0.20
CA LEU A 102 -6.49 -6.69 1.11
C LEU A 102 -5.37 -7.28 1.97
N ARG A 103 -5.04 -8.56 1.77
CA ARG A 103 -4.10 -9.29 2.64
C ARG A 103 -3.09 -10.09 1.84
N VAL A 104 -1.92 -10.29 2.43
CA VAL A 104 -0.90 -11.24 1.95
C VAL A 104 -1.15 -12.59 2.65
N GLY A 105 -1.99 -13.45 2.09
CA GLY A 105 -2.61 -14.58 2.80
C GLY A 105 -1.75 -15.83 3.02
N SER A 106 -0.53 -15.91 2.49
CA SER A 106 0.38 -17.05 2.73
C SER A 106 1.85 -16.66 2.67
N PHE A 107 2.74 -17.51 3.20
CA PHE A 107 4.19 -17.32 3.11
C PHE A 107 4.69 -17.25 1.66
N LYS A 108 4.07 -18.00 0.75
CA LYS A 108 4.38 -17.92 -0.69
C LYS A 108 4.04 -16.54 -1.26
N GLU A 109 2.90 -15.99 -0.87
CA GLU A 109 2.49 -14.65 -1.28
C GLU A 109 3.34 -13.56 -0.61
N PHE A 110 3.82 -13.79 0.62
CA PHE A 110 4.81 -12.95 1.26
C PHE A 110 6.10 -12.88 0.45
N ILE A 111 6.67 -14.03 0.08
CA ILE A 111 7.89 -14.07 -0.73
C ILE A 111 7.66 -13.32 -2.04
N LYS A 112 6.53 -13.57 -2.71
CA LYS A 112 6.14 -12.87 -3.93
C LYS A 112 6.02 -11.37 -3.73
N TYR A 113 5.44 -10.90 -2.63
CA TYR A 113 5.25 -9.48 -2.36
C TYR A 113 6.58 -8.77 -2.03
N VAL A 114 7.51 -9.46 -1.37
CA VAL A 114 8.87 -8.94 -1.08
C VAL A 114 9.81 -9.07 -2.28
N TYR A 115 9.59 -10.03 -3.17
CA TYR A 115 10.51 -10.41 -4.25
C TYR A 115 11.06 -9.24 -5.08
N PRO A 116 10.25 -8.25 -5.51
CA PRO A 116 10.76 -7.04 -6.21
C PRO A 116 11.85 -6.28 -5.46
N HIS A 117 11.84 -6.36 -4.13
CA HIS A 117 12.74 -5.61 -3.25
C HIS A 117 14.00 -6.41 -2.90
N VAL A 118 13.98 -7.73 -3.06
CA VAL A 118 15.08 -8.64 -2.67
C VAL A 118 16.43 -8.26 -3.27
N PRO A 119 16.57 -7.95 -4.58
CA PRO A 119 17.89 -7.62 -5.13
C PRO A 119 18.52 -6.39 -4.49
N HIS A 120 17.72 -5.35 -4.25
CA HIS A 120 18.16 -4.11 -3.61
C HIS A 120 18.59 -4.37 -2.16
N TYR A 121 17.82 -5.17 -1.44
CA TYR A 121 18.09 -5.51 -0.05
C TYR A 121 19.26 -6.47 0.13
N ALA A 122 19.41 -7.45 -0.75
CA ALA A 122 20.55 -8.37 -0.73
C ALA A 122 21.86 -7.59 -0.93
N LEU A 123 21.89 -6.66 -1.88
CA LEU A 123 23.03 -5.77 -2.09
C LEU A 123 23.29 -4.92 -0.85
N LEU A 124 22.25 -4.28 -0.30
CA LEU A 124 22.36 -3.43 0.89
C LEU A 124 22.95 -4.18 2.10
N CYS A 125 22.44 -5.39 2.37
CA CYS A 125 22.88 -6.25 3.47
C CYS A 125 24.31 -6.76 3.26
N PHE A 126 24.68 -7.11 2.02
CA PHE A 126 26.02 -7.54 1.67
C PHE A 126 27.07 -6.47 2.01
N TRP A 127 26.80 -5.20 1.68
CA TRP A 127 27.72 -4.09 1.96
C TRP A 127 27.69 -3.63 3.42
N GLY A 128 26.53 -3.67 4.07
CA GLY A 128 26.37 -3.15 5.43
C GLY A 128 26.89 -4.07 6.54
N GLY A 129 27.05 -5.36 6.27
CA GLY A 129 27.41 -6.35 7.28
C GLY A 129 26.24 -6.77 8.18
N PRO A 130 26.47 -7.67 9.16
CA PRO A 130 25.39 -8.38 9.86
C PRO A 130 24.52 -7.48 10.74
N TRP A 131 25.10 -6.56 11.51
CA TRP A 131 24.34 -5.68 12.40
C TRP A 131 23.52 -4.64 11.65
N PHE A 132 24.07 -4.10 10.57
CA PHE A 132 23.32 -3.27 9.64
C PHE A 132 22.16 -4.05 9.01
N SER A 133 22.43 -5.29 8.56
CA SER A 133 21.42 -6.15 7.93
C SER A 133 20.25 -6.41 8.88
N LEU A 134 20.54 -6.65 10.18
CA LEU A 134 19.50 -6.79 11.20
C LEU A 134 18.60 -5.54 11.28
N GLY A 135 19.19 -4.34 11.23
CA GLY A 135 18.44 -3.09 11.16
C GLY A 135 17.61 -2.95 9.88
N ALA A 136 18.20 -3.26 8.72
CA ALA A 136 17.53 -3.14 7.43
C ALA A 136 16.33 -4.10 7.28
N LEU A 137 16.35 -5.26 7.94
CA LEU A 137 15.23 -6.20 7.92
C LEU A 137 13.99 -5.67 8.65
N LEU A 138 14.13 -4.76 9.63
CA LEU A 138 13.00 -4.24 10.40
C LEU A 138 11.96 -3.49 9.52
N PRO A 139 12.35 -2.54 8.64
CA PRO A 139 11.44 -1.96 7.66
C PRO A 139 10.71 -2.97 6.77
N VAL A 140 11.39 -4.05 6.34
CA VAL A 140 10.76 -5.11 5.54
C VAL A 140 9.66 -5.78 6.33
N LEU A 141 9.94 -6.19 7.57
CA LEU A 141 8.94 -6.81 8.44
C LEU A 141 7.77 -5.86 8.74
N PHE A 142 8.07 -4.58 8.98
CA PHE A 142 7.04 -3.57 9.25
C PHE A 142 6.15 -3.32 8.03
N TYR A 143 6.72 -3.22 6.83
CA TYR A 143 5.95 -3.12 5.58
C TYR A 143 5.01 -4.31 5.38
N GLN A 144 5.47 -5.53 5.66
CA GLN A 144 4.64 -6.73 5.56
C GLN A 144 3.53 -6.74 6.61
N TRP A 145 3.83 -6.25 7.82
CA TRP A 145 2.83 -6.04 8.84
C TRP A 145 1.77 -5.02 8.39
N LEU A 146 2.18 -3.91 7.76
CA LEU A 146 1.25 -2.92 7.20
C LEU A 146 0.37 -3.54 6.11
N ALA A 147 0.96 -4.22 5.14
CA ALA A 147 0.21 -4.82 4.03
C ALA A 147 -0.75 -5.94 4.46
N HIS A 148 -0.41 -6.73 5.49
CA HIS A 148 -1.26 -7.83 5.95
C HIS A 148 -2.29 -7.38 7.00
N PHE A 149 -1.86 -6.58 7.99
CA PHE A 149 -2.67 -6.24 9.15
C PHE A 149 -3.26 -4.85 9.09
N ALA A 150 -2.53 -3.83 8.61
CA ALA A 150 -3.04 -2.45 8.60
C ALA A 150 -3.94 -2.15 7.39
N HIS A 151 -3.58 -2.64 6.21
CA HIS A 151 -4.29 -2.38 4.95
C HIS A 151 -5.78 -2.72 4.99
N PRO A 152 -6.24 -3.84 5.59
CA PRO A 152 -7.67 -4.09 5.77
C PRO A 152 -8.42 -2.99 6.53
N TYR A 153 -7.80 -2.35 7.53
CA TYR A 153 -8.43 -1.26 8.28
C TYR A 153 -8.44 0.06 7.52
N LEU A 154 -7.58 0.23 6.51
CA LEU A 154 -7.61 1.42 5.63
C LEU A 154 -8.89 1.43 4.79
N HIS A 155 -9.46 0.25 4.52
CA HIS A 155 -10.71 0.04 3.78
C HIS A 155 -11.96 -0.06 4.66
N MET A 156 -11.90 0.43 5.89
CA MET A 156 -13.05 0.44 6.81
C MET A 156 -13.37 1.86 7.21
N ASN A 157 -14.64 2.14 7.48
CA ASN A 157 -14.97 3.33 8.26
C ASN A 157 -14.28 3.22 9.64
N TYR A 158 -13.94 4.37 10.23
CA TYR A 158 -13.06 4.41 11.40
C TYR A 158 -13.70 3.77 12.64
N ALA A 159 -15.01 3.95 12.83
CA ALA A 159 -15.73 3.35 13.94
C ALA A 159 -15.70 1.81 13.87
N GLN A 160 -15.95 1.25 12.69
CA GLN A 160 -15.85 -0.18 12.42
C GLN A 160 -14.41 -0.68 12.60
N ALA A 161 -13.41 0.08 12.13
CA ALA A 161 -12.01 -0.27 12.31
C ALA A 161 -11.64 -0.39 13.79
N LEU A 162 -12.05 0.58 14.63
CA LEU A 162 -11.81 0.54 16.07
C LEU A 162 -12.57 -0.59 16.78
N HIS A 163 -13.80 -0.89 16.35
CA HIS A 163 -14.59 -1.98 16.93
C HIS A 163 -14.01 -3.37 16.58
N THR A 164 -13.47 -3.52 15.37
CA THR A 164 -12.95 -4.81 14.87
C THR A 164 -11.50 -5.06 15.29
N ALA A 165 -10.75 -4.01 15.61
CA ALA A 165 -9.34 -4.10 15.91
C ALA A 165 -9.03 -4.85 17.21
N SER A 166 -7.92 -5.60 17.21
CA SER A 166 -7.38 -6.18 18.44
C SER A 166 -6.84 -5.07 19.36
N PRO A 167 -6.74 -5.33 20.68
CA PRO A 167 -6.22 -4.34 21.64
C PRO A 167 -4.83 -3.79 21.27
N TRP A 168 -3.99 -4.61 20.64
CA TRP A 168 -2.64 -4.24 20.20
C TRP A 168 -2.63 -3.34 18.95
N MET A 169 -3.67 -3.41 18.12
CA MET A 169 -3.80 -2.61 16.91
C MET A 169 -4.41 -1.23 17.18
N LEU A 170 -5.20 -1.09 18.26
CA LEU A 170 -5.84 0.17 18.64
C LEU A 170 -4.87 1.36 18.79
N PRO A 171 -3.70 1.23 19.45
CA PRO A 171 -2.74 2.34 19.53
C PRO A 171 -2.27 2.81 18.15
N PHE A 172 -2.05 1.85 17.23
CA PHE A 172 -1.65 2.17 15.87
C PHE A 172 -2.79 2.88 15.11
N LEU A 173 -4.02 2.38 15.16
CA LEU A 173 -5.18 3.01 14.49
C LEU A 173 -5.51 4.41 15.02
N ARG A 174 -5.18 4.70 16.28
CA ARG A 174 -5.34 6.03 16.88
C ARG A 174 -4.18 6.98 16.57
N SER A 175 -3.09 6.46 16.02
CA SER A 175 -1.90 7.25 15.75
C SER A 175 -2.11 8.27 14.61
N ARG A 176 -1.29 9.33 14.63
CA ARG A 176 -1.20 10.28 13.51
C ARG A 176 -0.71 9.61 12.22
N TYR A 177 0.10 8.56 12.35
CA TYR A 177 0.63 7.79 11.22
C TYR A 177 -0.50 7.07 10.48
N PHE A 178 -1.34 6.31 11.18
CA PHE A 178 -2.48 5.63 10.55
C PHE A 178 -3.45 6.61 9.89
N ARG A 179 -3.69 7.76 10.53
CA ARG A 179 -4.49 8.84 9.93
C ARG A 179 -3.94 9.29 8.58
N PHE A 180 -2.64 9.58 8.53
CA PHE A 180 -1.99 9.98 7.28
C PHE A 180 -2.07 8.85 6.26
N LEU A 181 -1.78 7.60 6.68
CA LEU A 181 -1.82 6.44 5.81
C LEU A 181 -3.22 6.21 5.21
N ALA A 182 -4.29 6.38 5.99
CA ALA A 182 -5.67 6.26 5.52
C ALA A 182 -6.00 7.33 4.47
N GLN A 183 -5.62 8.59 4.70
CA GLN A 183 -5.81 9.67 3.72
C GLN A 183 -5.01 9.42 2.44
N HIS A 184 -3.75 9.00 2.61
CA HIS A 184 -2.85 8.70 1.51
C HIS A 184 -3.39 7.57 0.63
N HIS A 185 -3.86 6.49 1.26
CA HIS A 185 -4.43 5.33 0.60
C HIS A 185 -5.80 5.59 -0.05
N PHE A 186 -6.64 6.41 0.57
CA PHE A 186 -7.88 6.89 -0.07
C PHE A 186 -7.57 7.61 -1.39
N LEU A 187 -6.61 8.54 -1.37
CA LEU A 187 -6.23 9.28 -2.58
C LEU A 187 -5.66 8.37 -3.67
N HIS A 188 -4.95 7.30 -3.28
CA HIS A 188 -4.50 6.29 -4.23
C HIS A 188 -5.67 5.57 -4.92
N HIS A 189 -6.70 5.19 -4.16
CA HIS A 189 -7.91 4.58 -4.70
C HIS A 189 -8.70 5.53 -5.61
N LYS A 190 -8.86 6.78 -5.20
CA LYS A 190 -9.55 7.81 -5.98
C LYS A 190 -8.77 8.23 -7.23
N TYR A 191 -7.45 8.33 -7.10
CA TYR A 191 -6.52 8.79 -8.13
C TYR A 191 -5.41 7.74 -8.32
N VAL A 192 -5.70 6.71 -9.11
CA VAL A 192 -4.87 5.48 -9.31
C VAL A 192 -3.43 5.69 -9.82
N HIS A 193 -2.99 6.92 -10.02
CA HIS A 193 -1.66 7.28 -10.54
C HIS A 193 -0.76 7.98 -9.50
N CYS A 194 -1.21 8.09 -8.24
CA CYS A 194 -0.47 8.69 -7.13
C CYS A 194 -0.57 7.85 -5.84
N ASN A 195 0.21 8.24 -4.84
CA ASN A 195 0.13 7.79 -3.44
C ASN A 195 0.30 6.27 -3.26
N PHE A 196 1.29 5.70 -3.92
CA PHE A 196 1.50 4.25 -3.96
C PHE A 196 2.02 3.63 -2.65
N ASN A 197 2.62 4.40 -1.76
CA ASN A 197 3.23 3.88 -0.55
C ASN A 197 2.24 3.52 0.56
N LEU A 198 2.42 2.34 1.15
CA LEU A 198 2.04 2.05 2.53
C LEU A 198 3.16 2.42 3.52
N LEU A 199 4.42 2.28 3.11
CA LEU A 199 5.58 2.79 3.85
C LEU A 199 5.96 4.17 3.30
N LEU A 200 5.56 5.21 4.02
CA LEU A 200 5.52 6.57 3.50
C LEU A 200 6.91 7.12 3.09
N GLY A 201 6.94 7.93 2.04
CA GLY A 201 8.09 8.77 1.67
C GLY A 201 8.67 8.53 0.27
N GLY A 202 8.46 7.36 -0.32
CA GLY A 202 8.91 7.06 -1.68
C GLY A 202 8.19 7.90 -2.75
N ASP A 203 6.90 8.16 -2.55
CA ASP A 203 6.09 8.97 -3.45
C ASP A 203 6.55 10.43 -3.51
N LEU A 204 7.18 10.97 -2.46
CA LEU A 204 7.81 12.29 -2.51
C LEU A 204 9.00 12.30 -3.48
N ILE A 205 9.84 11.27 -3.39
CA ILE A 205 11.04 11.13 -4.22
C ILE A 205 10.65 10.97 -5.69
N TRP A 206 9.61 10.18 -5.98
CA TRP A 206 9.10 9.99 -7.33
C TRP A 206 8.13 11.07 -7.81
N ARG A 207 7.85 12.10 -6.98
CA ARG A 207 6.82 13.13 -7.25
C ARG A 207 5.46 12.53 -7.61
N LYS A 208 5.10 11.45 -6.92
CA LYS A 208 3.83 10.74 -7.01
C LYS A 208 2.92 11.00 -5.82
N GLN A 209 3.32 11.86 -4.89
CA GLN A 209 2.44 12.26 -3.79
C GLN A 209 1.47 13.35 -4.24
N ARG A 210 0.20 13.14 -3.93
CA ARG A 210 -0.91 14.08 -3.99
C ARG A 210 -1.39 14.35 -2.57
N LEU A 211 -1.68 15.62 -2.27
CA LEU A 211 -2.33 16.03 -1.04
C LEU A 211 -3.86 16.08 -1.24
N PRO A 212 -4.67 15.83 -0.18
CA PRO A 212 -6.13 15.91 -0.30
C PRO A 212 -6.59 17.33 -0.61
N SER A 213 -7.56 17.47 -1.51
CA SER A 213 -8.32 18.73 -1.68
C SER A 213 -9.42 18.86 -0.63
N PRO A 214 -10.09 20.03 -0.50
CA PRO A 214 -11.26 20.17 0.37
C PRO A 214 -12.37 19.17 0.04
N GLU A 215 -12.61 18.90 -1.25
CA GLU A 215 -13.59 17.91 -1.69
C GLU A 215 -13.20 16.48 -1.28
N ASP A 216 -11.91 16.15 -1.33
CA ASP A 216 -11.40 14.87 -0.83
C ASP A 216 -11.67 14.72 0.67
N TYR A 217 -11.51 15.78 1.47
CA TYR A 217 -11.82 15.73 2.89
C TYR A 217 -13.31 15.54 3.17
N ILE A 218 -14.19 16.24 2.44
CA ILE A 218 -15.64 16.08 2.57
C ILE A 218 -16.04 14.63 2.27
N GLU A 219 -15.49 14.04 1.20
CA GLU A 219 -15.77 12.66 0.84
C GLU A 219 -15.24 11.67 1.87
N MET A 220 -13.99 11.82 2.34
CA MET A 220 -13.43 10.99 3.40
C MET A 220 -14.27 11.06 4.69
N GLN A 221 -14.79 12.25 5.05
CA GLN A 221 -15.69 12.42 6.20
C GLN A 221 -17.03 11.71 5.98
N ALA A 222 -17.61 11.83 4.78
CA ALA A 222 -18.85 11.15 4.43
C ALA A 222 -18.72 9.62 4.48
N LEU A 223 -17.55 9.08 4.16
CA LEU A 223 -17.22 7.66 4.29
C LEU A 223 -16.85 7.24 5.73
N GLY A 224 -16.86 8.17 6.68
CA GLY A 224 -16.51 7.92 8.08
C GLY A 224 -15.02 7.58 8.29
N MET A 225 -14.13 8.02 7.40
CA MET A 225 -12.69 7.81 7.53
C MET A 225 -12.09 8.67 8.64
N TYR A 226 -10.97 8.22 9.20
CA TYR A 226 -10.22 9.04 10.16
C TYR A 226 -9.52 10.18 9.45
N VAL A 227 -10.14 11.35 9.45
CA VAL A 227 -9.53 12.59 8.98
C VAL A 227 -9.25 13.52 10.15
N ALA A 228 -8.26 14.41 9.99
CA ALA A 228 -8.17 15.53 10.90
C ALA A 228 -9.43 16.40 10.70
N PRO A 229 -10.10 16.88 11.76
CA PRO A 229 -11.07 17.95 11.59
C PRO A 229 -10.36 19.10 10.87
N GLU A 230 -11.07 19.77 9.98
CA GLU A 230 -10.59 20.87 9.15
C GLU A 230 -10.19 22.08 10.03
N ASN A 231 -9.10 21.94 10.78
CA ASN A 231 -8.54 22.98 11.62
C ASN A 231 -7.43 23.67 10.85
N ARG A 232 -7.83 24.31 9.76
CA ARG A 232 -7.18 25.51 9.24
C ARG A 232 -8.29 26.41 8.72
N GLN A 233 -8.77 27.29 9.59
CA GLN A 233 -8.94 28.67 9.15
C GLN A 233 -7.72 28.98 8.28
N THR A 234 -8.00 29.24 7.01
CA THR A 234 -7.10 29.88 6.07
C THR A 234 -6.59 31.16 6.73
N SER A 235 -5.50 31.05 7.49
CA SER A 235 -4.56 32.14 7.60
C SER A 235 -3.97 32.29 6.21
N ASP A 236 -4.39 33.36 5.55
CA ASP A 236 -3.81 33.92 4.34
C ASP A 236 -2.33 33.56 4.16
N VAL A 237 -2.04 32.55 3.37
CA VAL A 237 -0.73 32.39 2.75
C VAL A 237 -0.97 32.48 1.26
N ASN A 238 -1.01 33.73 0.80
CA ASN A 238 -0.64 34.13 -0.55
C ASN A 238 0.72 33.48 -0.89
N LEU A 239 0.69 32.27 -1.46
CA LEU A 239 1.81 31.80 -2.26
C LEU A 239 1.67 32.44 -3.63
N ILE A 240 2.35 33.58 -3.73
CA ILE A 240 2.82 34.26 -4.93
C ILE A 240 2.91 33.27 -6.10
N GLN A 241 2.01 33.45 -7.07
CA GLN A 241 2.26 33.03 -8.43
C GLN A 241 3.43 33.88 -8.94
N THR A 242 4.63 33.32 -8.99
CA THR A 242 5.69 33.86 -9.83
C THR A 242 5.45 33.46 -11.29
N PRO A 243 5.66 34.39 -12.24
CA PRO A 243 5.33 34.25 -13.67
C PRO A 243 6.14 33.16 -14.39
#